data_AF-A0A7X5Y950-F1
#
_entry.id   AF-A0A7X5Y950-F1
#
_cell.length_a   1.000
_cell.length_b   1.000
_cell.length_c   1.000
_cell.angle_alpha   90.00
_cell.angle_beta   90.00
_cell.angle_gamma   90.00
#
_symmetry.space_group_name_H-M   'P 1'
#
loop_
_entity.id
_entity.type
_entity.pdbx_description
1 polymer ?
#
loop_
_entity_poly.entity_id
_entity_poly.type
_entity_poly.pdbx_seq_one_letter_code
_entity_poly.pdbx_strand_id
1 'polypeptide(L)'
;MSRKYHKLTKHLANLDDTRWRATFQEIERVSDVSLPESARTYQAWWANQMRSQSLSWQLAGWKAVDLDLKNEQVTFVYVGGDEEGSEEAKDGQTNGTGSGAQRLTIAEAKAGLAATFGVDPTQIEITIKG
;
A
#
# COMPACT_ATOMS: atom_id res chain seq x y z
N MET A 1 -2.71 -15.60 -3.76
CA MET A 1 -2.33 -14.97 -2.48
C MET A 1 -0.83 -15.14 -2.27
N SER A 2 -0.11 -14.04 -2.07
CA SER A 2 1.31 -14.12 -1.70
C SER A 2 1.38 -14.49 -0.23
N ARG A 3 1.92 -15.68 0.10
CA ARG A 3 2.04 -16.20 1.48
C ARG A 3 2.85 -15.30 2.43
N LYS A 4 3.58 -14.31 1.88
CA LYS A 4 4.50 -13.41 2.59
C LYS A 4 3.84 -12.64 3.74
N TYR A 5 2.58 -12.23 3.61
CA TYR A 5 1.94 -11.37 4.62
C TYR A 5 0.80 -12.06 5.39
N HIS A 6 0.67 -13.39 5.28
CA HIS A 6 -0.41 -14.14 5.94
C HIS A 6 -0.37 -13.99 7.47
N LYS A 7 0.83 -13.99 8.06
CA LYS A 7 1.01 -13.82 9.51
C LYS A 7 0.49 -12.46 9.99
N LEU A 8 0.74 -11.39 9.21
CA LEU A 8 0.21 -10.06 9.48
C LEU A 8 -1.32 -10.03 9.41
N THR A 9 -1.91 -10.62 8.37
CA THR A 9 -3.38 -10.75 8.25
C THR A 9 -3.97 -11.45 9.47
N LYS A 10 -3.39 -12.58 9.89
CA LYS A 10 -3.85 -13.31 11.08
C LYS A 10 -3.70 -12.50 12.36
N HIS A 11 -2.58 -11.78 12.52
CA HIS A 11 -2.36 -10.96 13.71
C HIS A 11 -3.43 -9.87 13.80
N LEU A 12 -3.62 -9.12 12.72
CA LEU A 12 -4.65 -8.08 12.61
C LEU A 12 -6.07 -8.63 12.83
N ALA A 13 -6.38 -9.79 12.27
CA ALA A 13 -7.69 -10.42 12.45
C ALA A 13 -7.95 -10.94 13.87
N ASN A 14 -6.91 -11.13 14.69
CA ASN A 14 -7.03 -11.52 16.10
C ASN A 14 -6.91 -10.31 17.06
N LEU A 15 -6.66 -9.11 16.54
CA LEU A 15 -6.69 -7.90 17.37
C LEU A 15 -8.15 -7.54 17.64
N ASP A 16 -8.48 -7.40 18.92
CA ASP A 16 -9.79 -6.92 19.38
C ASP A 16 -9.87 -5.38 19.39
N ASP A 17 -8.78 -4.72 18.98
CA ASP A 17 -8.67 -3.26 18.88
C ASP A 17 -9.26 -2.74 17.57
N THR A 18 -9.73 -1.49 17.59
CA THR A 18 -10.17 -0.76 16.39
C THR A 18 -9.06 0.05 15.75
N ARG A 19 -7.93 0.25 16.45
CA ARG A 19 -6.78 1.02 15.99
C ARG A 19 -5.48 0.38 16.46
N TRP A 20 -4.58 0.13 15.52
CA TRP A 20 -3.27 -0.43 15.80
C TRP A 20 -2.19 0.42 15.18
N ARG A 21 -1.35 1.02 16.03
CA ARG A 21 -0.17 1.78 15.61
C ARG A 21 1.04 0.88 15.73
N ALA A 22 1.73 0.66 14.62
CA ALA A 22 2.88 -0.22 14.55
C ALA A 22 4.06 0.46 13.87
N THR A 23 5.27 0.21 14.36
CA THR A 23 6.48 0.54 13.62
C THR A 23 6.70 -0.42 12.46
N PHE A 24 7.50 -0.01 11.48
CA PHE A 24 7.92 -0.87 10.37
C PHE A 24 8.59 -2.13 10.91
N GLN A 25 9.42 -2.00 11.94
CA GLN A 25 10.10 -3.13 12.56
C GLN A 25 9.13 -4.11 13.28
N GLU A 26 8.05 -3.61 13.89
CA GLU A 26 7.01 -4.45 14.46
C GLU A 26 6.25 -5.21 13.37
N ILE A 27 5.92 -4.55 12.27
CA ILE A 27 5.26 -5.19 11.12
C ILE A 27 6.17 -6.26 10.52
N GLU A 28 7.47 -6.00 10.40
CA GLU A 28 8.47 -6.98 9.95
C GLU A 28 8.53 -8.19 10.88
N ARG A 29 8.51 -7.96 12.21
CA ARG A 29 8.49 -9.05 13.21
C ARG A 29 7.20 -9.87 13.15
N VAL A 30 6.05 -9.23 13.03
CA VAL A 30 4.75 -9.91 13.00
C VAL A 30 4.56 -10.68 11.69
N SER A 31 4.93 -10.06 10.57
CA SER A 31 4.84 -10.68 9.25
C SER A 31 5.95 -11.71 8.98
N ASP A 32 7.05 -11.63 9.74
CA ASP A 32 8.27 -12.43 9.54
C ASP A 32 8.89 -12.17 8.15
N VAL A 33 8.74 -10.93 7.66
CA VAL A 33 9.17 -10.48 6.35
C VAL A 33 9.75 -9.07 6.47
N SER A 34 10.93 -8.84 5.91
CA SER A 34 11.51 -7.51 5.83
C SER A 34 10.74 -6.63 4.83
N LEU A 35 10.41 -5.41 5.24
CA LEU A 35 9.77 -4.43 4.39
C LEU A 35 10.78 -3.94 3.36
N PRO A 36 10.40 -3.86 2.07
CA PRO A 36 11.30 -3.33 1.05
C PRO A 36 11.57 -1.84 1.30
N GLU A 37 12.70 -1.33 0.79
CA GLU A 37 13.01 0.11 0.83
C GLU A 37 11.86 0.97 0.29
N SER A 38 11.11 0.47 -0.70
CA SER A 38 9.94 1.18 -1.22
C SER A 38 8.86 1.47 -0.18
N ALA A 39 8.70 0.62 0.86
CA ALA A 39 7.79 0.87 1.97
C ALA A 39 8.25 2.03 2.87
N ARG A 40 9.57 2.26 2.92
CA ARG A 40 10.19 3.35 3.69
C ARG A 40 10.30 4.65 2.91
N THR A 41 10.40 4.55 1.58
CA THR A 41 10.56 5.70 0.69
C THR A 41 9.22 6.25 0.19
N TYR A 42 8.24 5.39 -0.10
CA TYR A 42 7.01 5.79 -0.79
C TYR A 42 5.75 5.49 0.03
N GLN A 43 5.01 6.55 0.39
CA GLN A 43 3.72 6.43 1.07
C GLN A 43 2.69 5.63 0.25
N ALA A 44 2.76 5.70 -1.08
CA ALA A 44 1.92 4.93 -1.99
C ALA A 44 2.04 3.41 -1.79
N TRP A 45 3.14 2.92 -1.21
CA TRP A 45 3.30 1.51 -0.87
C TRP A 45 2.28 1.04 0.20
N TRP A 46 1.94 1.93 1.15
CA TRP A 46 0.95 1.71 2.20
C TRP A 46 -0.48 2.02 1.75
N ALA A 47 -0.66 2.57 0.55
CA ALA A 47 -1.97 2.89 0.03
C ALA A 47 -2.83 1.63 -0.14
N ASN A 48 -4.14 1.78 0.08
CA ASN A 48 -5.11 0.69 0.06
C ASN A 48 -5.47 0.21 -1.37
N GLN A 49 -4.50 0.11 -2.28
CA GLN A 49 -4.69 -0.10 -3.73
C GLN A 49 -4.85 -1.57 -4.16
N MET A 50 -5.34 -2.45 -3.27
CA MET A 50 -5.56 -3.89 -3.56
C MET A 50 -4.35 -4.63 -4.15
N ARG A 51 -3.13 -4.20 -3.81
CA ARG A 51 -1.87 -4.89 -4.13
C ARG A 51 -1.61 -6.03 -3.14
N SER A 52 -0.67 -6.92 -3.46
CA SER A 52 -0.31 -8.08 -2.62
C SER A 52 -0.03 -7.74 -1.15
N GLN A 53 0.56 -6.57 -0.86
CA GLN A 53 0.76 -6.08 0.51
C GLN A 53 -0.55 -5.57 1.12
N SER A 54 -1.27 -4.66 0.45
CA SER A 54 -2.47 -4.03 1.00
C SER A 54 -3.66 -4.97 1.17
N LEU A 55 -3.75 -6.02 0.34
CA LEU A 55 -4.72 -7.09 0.53
C LEU A 55 -4.55 -7.78 1.90
N SER A 56 -3.35 -7.79 2.47
CA SER A 56 -3.08 -8.52 3.70
C SER A 56 -3.81 -7.92 4.91
N TRP A 57 -3.81 -6.60 5.05
CA TRP A 57 -4.58 -5.93 6.10
C TRP A 57 -6.05 -5.74 5.70
N GLN A 58 -6.35 -5.49 4.42
CA GLN A 58 -7.74 -5.38 3.95
C GLN A 58 -8.53 -6.67 4.13
N LEU A 59 -7.93 -7.83 3.89
CA LEU A 59 -8.57 -9.13 4.14
C LEU A 59 -8.81 -9.39 5.63
N ALA A 60 -8.04 -8.76 6.51
CA ALA A 60 -8.30 -8.78 7.95
C ALA A 60 -9.38 -7.77 8.37
N GLY A 61 -9.91 -6.95 7.44
CA GLY A 61 -10.85 -5.88 7.76
C GLY A 61 -10.18 -4.58 8.21
N TRP A 62 -8.90 -4.38 7.92
CA TRP A 62 -8.13 -3.20 8.34
C TRP A 62 -7.74 -2.31 7.16
N LYS A 63 -7.50 -1.02 7.41
CA LYS A 63 -6.97 -0.04 6.45
C LYS A 63 -5.85 0.77 7.07
N ALA A 64 -4.80 1.06 6.29
CA ALA A 64 -3.79 2.03 6.69
C ALA A 64 -4.34 3.45 6.49
N VAL A 65 -4.29 4.30 7.53
CA VAL A 65 -4.87 5.66 7.52
C VAL A 65 -3.87 6.76 7.83
N ASP A 66 -2.84 6.47 8.63
CA ASP A 66 -1.84 7.46 9.02
C ASP A 66 -0.46 6.83 8.89
N LEU A 67 0.46 7.51 8.22
CA LEU A 67 1.80 7.02 7.92
C LEU A 67 2.82 8.10 8.23
N ASP A 68 3.67 7.81 9.19
CA ASP A 68 4.80 8.63 9.59
C ASP A 68 6.10 7.97 9.10
N LEU A 69 6.60 8.44 7.95
CA LEU A 69 7.88 7.96 7.40
C LEU A 69 9.08 8.41 8.24
N LYS A 70 8.99 9.52 8.99
CA LYS A 70 10.11 10.02 9.80
C LYS A 70 10.39 9.13 11.00
N ASN A 71 9.32 8.63 11.61
CA ASN A 71 9.36 7.77 12.77
C ASN A 71 9.09 6.30 12.41
N GLU A 72 9.06 5.97 11.11
CA GLU A 72 8.84 4.64 10.54
C GLU A 72 7.63 3.92 11.16
N GLN A 73 6.50 4.63 11.21
CA GLN A 73 5.27 4.17 11.87
C GLN A 73 4.06 4.29 10.96
N VAL A 74 3.15 3.35 11.10
CA VAL A 74 1.87 3.36 10.41
C VAL A 74 0.75 3.01 11.39
N THR A 75 -0.37 3.68 11.22
CA THR A 75 -1.61 3.41 11.94
C THR A 75 -2.57 2.68 11.01
N PHE A 76 -2.99 1.50 11.45
CA PHE A 76 -4.09 0.76 10.89
C PHE A 76 -5.36 1.00 11.71
N VAL A 77 -6.50 1.04 11.04
CA VAL A 77 -7.82 1.07 11.67
C VAL A 77 -8.66 -0.09 11.15
N TYR A 78 -9.37 -0.74 12.06
CA TYR A 78 -10.35 -1.76 11.73
C TYR A 78 -11.59 -1.09 11.15
N VAL A 79 -12.07 -1.61 10.02
CA VAL A 79 -13.26 -1.16 9.30
C VAL A 79 -14.25 -2.30 9.06
N GLY A 80 -14.00 -3.48 9.64
CA GLY A 80 -14.83 -4.67 9.47
C GLY A 80 -16.01 -4.79 10.45
N GLY A 81 -16.18 -3.84 11.37
CA GLY A 81 -17.13 -3.91 12.48
C GLY A 81 -18.30 -2.93 12.44
N ASP A 82 -18.29 -1.93 11.56
CA ASP A 82 -19.30 -0.86 11.57
C ASP A 82 -19.91 -0.69 10.18
N GLU A 83 -21.22 -0.92 10.10
CA GLU A 83 -22.04 -0.60 8.94
C GLU A 83 -22.07 0.92 8.69
N GLU A 84 -21.87 1.29 7.43
CA GLU A 84 -22.37 2.49 6.73
C GLU A 84 -22.44 3.84 7.51
N GLY A 85 -21.49 4.74 7.23
CA GLY A 85 -21.63 6.17 7.57
C GLY A 85 -20.33 7.00 7.44
N SER A 86 -20.18 7.68 6.30
CA SER A 86 -19.60 9.03 6.07
C SER A 86 -18.62 9.65 7.10
N GLU A 87 -17.48 10.26 6.75
CA GLU A 87 -17.36 11.31 5.71
C GLU A 87 -15.91 11.61 5.32
N GLU A 88 -15.71 11.75 4.01
CA GLU A 88 -14.80 12.64 3.27
C GLU A 88 -13.74 13.47 4.04
N ALA A 89 -12.47 13.19 3.74
CA ALA A 89 -11.51 14.24 3.46
C ALA A 89 -11.39 14.36 1.93
N LYS A 90 -11.95 15.44 1.41
CA LYS A 90 -11.94 15.81 -0.01
C LYS A 90 -10.52 15.90 -0.57
N ASP A 91 -10.30 15.27 -1.71
CA ASP A 91 -10.04 16.07 -2.91
C ASP A 91 -10.75 15.39 -4.09
N GLY A 92 -11.64 16.15 -4.70
CA GLY A 92 -12.48 15.67 -5.77
C GLY A 92 -11.79 15.82 -7.12
N GLN A 93 -11.73 14.73 -7.89
CA GLN A 93 -12.18 14.80 -9.27
C GLN A 93 -12.67 13.41 -9.71
N THR A 94 -13.98 13.32 -9.95
CA THR A 94 -14.63 12.18 -10.60
C THR A 94 -14.67 12.33 -12.11
N ASN A 95 -14.55 11.18 -12.77
CA ASN A 95 -15.08 10.76 -14.07
C ASN A 95 -14.29 11.03 -15.37
N GLY A 96 -13.93 9.90 -15.99
CA GLY A 96 -13.55 9.76 -17.38
C GLY A 96 -13.17 8.32 -17.69
N THR A 97 -14.15 7.44 -17.91
CA THR A 97 -13.94 6.28 -18.79
C THR A 97 -13.54 6.85 -20.15
N GLY A 98 -12.27 6.70 -20.50
CA GLY A 98 -11.75 7.15 -21.77
C GLY A 98 -10.28 6.81 -21.87
N SER A 99 -9.94 5.98 -22.85
CA SER A 99 -8.62 5.93 -23.46
C SER A 99 -8.12 7.36 -23.65
N GLY A 100 -7.22 7.80 -22.77
CA GLY A 100 -6.61 9.11 -22.79
C GLY A 100 -5.20 8.94 -22.29
N ALA A 101 -4.23 9.09 -23.18
CA ALA A 101 -2.82 9.04 -22.87
C ALA A 101 -2.50 10.11 -21.82
N GLN A 102 -2.62 9.77 -20.53
CA GLN A 102 -1.93 10.49 -19.48
C GLN A 102 -0.47 10.47 -19.91
N ARG A 103 0.12 11.65 -20.13
CA ARG A 103 1.55 11.77 -20.41
C ARG A 103 2.29 11.33 -19.14
N LEU A 104 2.43 10.02 -18.98
CA LEU A 104 3.21 9.40 -17.93
C LEU A 104 4.64 9.89 -18.10
N THR A 105 5.20 10.43 -17.03
CA THR A 105 6.62 10.77 -17.03
C THR A 105 7.43 9.48 -17.16
N ILE A 106 8.65 9.57 -17.68
CA ILE A 106 9.53 8.39 -17.80
C ILE A 106 9.74 7.73 -16.43
N ALA A 107 9.78 8.52 -15.35
CA ALA A 107 9.91 8.01 -13.98
C ALA A 107 8.68 7.19 -13.55
N GLU A 108 7.47 7.66 -13.81
CA GLU A 108 6.24 6.93 -13.50
C GLU A 108 6.09 5.67 -14.36
N ALA A 109 6.46 5.75 -15.65
CA ALA A 109 6.47 4.60 -16.53
C ALA A 109 7.48 3.54 -16.06
N LYS A 110 8.68 3.96 -15.64
CA LYS A 110 9.68 3.08 -15.04
C LYS A 110 9.19 2.45 -13.75
N ALA A 111 8.58 3.23 -12.86
CA ALA A 111 8.03 2.73 -11.61
C ALA A 111 6.89 1.72 -11.85
N GLY A 112 6.02 1.97 -12.84
CA GLY A 112 4.98 1.03 -13.24
C GLY A 112 5.54 -0.28 -13.80
N LEU A 113 6.56 -0.20 -14.65
CA LEU A 113 7.21 -1.37 -15.24
C LEU A 113 7.99 -2.17 -14.18
N ALA A 114 8.70 -1.49 -13.29
CA ALA A 114 9.41 -2.06 -12.14
C ALA A 114 8.49 -2.90 -11.29
N ALA A 115 7.35 -2.31 -10.93
CA ALA A 115 6.35 -2.97 -10.11
C ALA A 115 5.67 -4.16 -10.82
N THR A 116 5.67 -4.19 -12.16
CA THR A 116 5.10 -5.27 -12.97
C THR A 116 6.04 -6.47 -13.06
N PHE A 117 7.33 -6.21 -13.27
CA PHE A 117 8.35 -7.26 -13.43
C PHE A 117 9.10 -7.61 -12.14
N GLY A 118 8.79 -6.93 -11.04
CA GLY A 118 9.40 -7.17 -9.73
C GLY A 118 10.88 -6.82 -9.69
N VAL A 119 11.30 -5.86 -10.51
CA VAL A 119 12.69 -5.38 -10.63
C VAL A 119 12.77 -3.94 -10.17
N ASP A 120 13.96 -3.50 -9.75
CA ASP A 120 14.17 -2.14 -9.28
C ASP A 120 14.02 -1.11 -10.43
N PRO A 121 13.35 0.04 -10.23
CA PRO A 121 13.13 1.03 -11.30
C PRO A 121 14.43 1.65 -11.85
N THR A 122 15.54 1.61 -11.11
CA THR A 122 16.86 2.04 -11.60
C THR A 122 17.46 1.04 -12.60
N GLN A 123 17.03 -0.22 -12.56
CA GLN A 123 17.46 -1.29 -13.47
C GLN A 123 16.67 -1.31 -14.77
N ILE A 124 15.71 -0.38 -14.95
CA ILE A 124 14.82 -0.35 -16.10
C ILE A 124 15.20 0.82 -16.99
N GLU A 125 15.59 0.50 -18.23
CA GLU A 125 15.84 1.48 -19.28
C GLU A 125 14.64 1.54 -20.23
N ILE A 126 14.16 2.76 -20.51
CA ILE A 126 13.07 3.00 -21.47
C ILE A 126 13.64 3.90 -22.57
N THR A 127 13.77 3.35 -23.78
CA THR A 127 14.30 4.07 -24.96
C THR A 127 13.16 4.37 -25.92
N ILE A 128 12.91 5.66 -26.17
CA ILE A 128 11.85 6.13 -27.08
C ILE A 128 12.50 6.41 -28.43
N LYS A 129 12.18 5.58 -29.45
CA LYS A 129 12.59 5.85 -30.83
C LYS A 129 11.46 6.59 -31.53
N GLY A 130 11.77 7.76 -32.08
CA GLY A 130 10.85 8.61 -32.85
C GLY A 130 10.66 8.12 -34.28
#